data_AF-A0A4Y9UR64-F1
#
_entry.id   AF-A0A4Y9UR64-F1
#
_cell.length_a   1.000
_cell.length_b   1.000
_cell.length_c   1.000
_cell.angle_alpha   90.00
_cell.angle_beta   90.00
_cell.angle_gamma   90.00
#
_symmetry.space_group_name_H-M   'P 1'
#
loop_
_entity.id
_entity.type
_entity.pdbx_description
1 polymer ?
#
loop_
_entity_poly.entity_id
_entity_poly.type
_entity_poly.pdbx_seq_one_letter_code
_entity_poly.pdbx_strand_id
1 'polypeptide(L)'
;MSFLDEIDNEARDAGLNRAVALADTPPIFDWLVTTFSFQGISDRVARDYMHKHGTASWSTIAASEKNAPSCPKLRSYWHFEGCRYDKTSFTCAEPDHIDACALPRPHLRNGRLNQTAYSLFLFVRDLANNDLVGWIDSQLDGAKGSTKVELEAARQEALIGPLRNVYGVSDKILMMTLSTLLIGVREHRPLWLETGTAMIAVDTLVHNFLHRTGILQDCDSSHAYGAACYGPGGCAEIIRTVASRIDTRALNPVFPQRFARYVQNSIWRLCSLDGLNFCNGNRIDDRQACQIGYCHLYQRCDRIPLKSQKST
;
A
#
# COMPACT_ATOMS: atom_id res chain seq x y z
N MET A 1 -16.55 -1.23 15.79
CA MET A 1 -15.38 -0.40 15.46
C MET A 1 -15.50 -0.01 14.00
N SER A 2 -15.47 1.28 13.69
CA SER A 2 -15.57 1.80 12.33
C SER A 2 -14.23 1.69 11.59
N PHE A 3 -14.23 1.85 10.26
CA PHE A 3 -12.99 1.85 9.47
C PHE A 3 -12.01 2.96 9.91
N LEU A 4 -12.51 4.15 10.26
CA LEU A 4 -11.65 5.21 10.78
C LEU A 4 -11.11 4.86 12.17
N ASP A 5 -11.93 4.27 13.04
CA ASP A 5 -11.47 3.88 14.39
C ASP A 5 -10.29 2.92 14.32
N GLU A 6 -10.30 1.99 13.36
CA GLU A 6 -9.20 1.04 13.17
C GLU A 6 -7.93 1.73 12.68
N ILE A 7 -8.03 2.64 11.70
CA ILE A 7 -6.89 3.43 11.23
C ILE A 7 -6.36 4.34 12.34
N ASP A 8 -7.24 4.95 13.14
CA ASP A 8 -6.88 5.83 14.25
C ASP A 8 -6.17 5.06 15.37
N ASN A 9 -6.63 3.83 15.65
CA ASN A 9 -5.96 2.96 16.60
C ASN A 9 -4.58 2.55 16.09
N GLU A 10 -4.45 2.16 14.82
CA GLU A 10 -3.15 1.84 14.22
C GLU A 10 -2.18 3.02 14.28
N ALA A 11 -2.64 4.23 13.91
CA ALA A 11 -1.81 5.43 13.95
C ALA A 11 -1.39 5.80 15.38
N ARG A 12 -2.28 5.60 16.37
CA ARG A 12 -1.98 5.85 17.78
C ARG A 12 -0.98 4.84 18.33
N ASP A 13 -1.21 3.55 18.09
CA ASP A 13 -0.37 2.45 18.58
C ASP A 13 1.05 2.52 17.99
N ALA A 14 1.16 2.96 16.74
CA ALA A 14 2.44 3.19 16.08
C ALA A 14 3.09 4.55 16.42
N GLY A 15 2.44 5.41 17.22
CA GLY A 15 2.95 6.72 17.60
C GLY A 15 2.99 7.75 16.45
N LEU A 16 2.32 7.49 15.33
CA LEU A 16 2.38 8.30 14.12
C LEU A 16 1.80 9.70 14.32
N ASN A 17 0.77 9.86 15.16
CA ASN A 17 0.18 11.17 15.46
C ASN A 17 1.22 12.15 16.01
N ARG A 18 2.00 11.69 17.00
CA ARG A 18 3.08 12.50 17.60
C ARG A 18 4.20 12.73 16.59
N ALA A 19 4.59 11.69 15.85
CA ALA A 19 5.66 11.78 14.87
C ALA A 19 5.34 12.83 13.79
N VAL A 20 4.13 12.79 13.24
CA VAL A 20 3.67 13.75 12.23
C VAL A 20 3.48 15.15 12.80
N ALA A 21 2.98 15.29 14.03
CA ALA A 21 2.84 16.60 14.68
C ALA A 21 4.20 17.29 14.91
N LEU A 22 5.27 16.52 15.12
CA LEU A 22 6.63 17.02 15.39
C LEU A 22 7.55 17.01 14.16
N ALA A 23 7.04 16.61 12.98
CA ALA A 23 7.85 16.33 11.80
C ALA A 23 9.01 15.35 12.07
N ASP A 24 8.78 14.38 12.97
CA ASP A 24 9.74 13.35 13.36
C ASP A 24 9.67 12.17 12.36
N THR A 25 10.59 12.17 11.40
CA THR A 25 10.70 11.17 10.33
C THR A 25 10.94 9.72 10.81
N PRO A 26 11.83 9.44 11.79
CA PRO A 26 12.21 8.07 12.15
C PRO A 26 11.04 7.13 12.50
N PRO A 27 10.06 7.49 13.34
CA PRO A 27 8.93 6.60 13.62
C PRO A 27 8.07 6.30 12.39
N ILE A 28 7.91 7.28 11.48
CA ILE A 28 7.16 7.11 10.23
C ILE A 28 7.91 6.14 9.31
N PHE A 29 9.23 6.30 9.19
CA PHE A 29 10.08 5.38 8.43
C PHE A 29 9.99 3.95 8.96
N ASP A 30 10.14 3.74 10.26
CA ASP A 30 10.10 2.42 10.89
C ASP A 30 8.74 1.73 10.65
N TRP A 31 7.66 2.50 10.74
CA TRP A 31 6.31 2.01 10.42
C TRP A 31 6.17 1.65 8.93
N LEU A 32 6.66 2.49 8.00
CA LEU A 32 6.64 2.20 6.56
C LEU A 32 7.40 0.90 6.22
N VAL A 33 8.60 0.71 6.76
CA VAL A 33 9.40 -0.50 6.55
C VAL A 33 8.69 -1.74 7.10
N THR A 34 8.04 -1.61 8.25
CA THR A 34 7.21 -2.67 8.84
C THR A 34 6.06 -3.04 7.91
N THR A 35 5.30 -2.05 7.42
CA THR A 35 4.17 -2.29 6.51
C THR A 35 4.62 -2.90 5.18
N PHE A 36 5.74 -2.46 4.63
CA PHE A 36 6.31 -3.04 3.41
C PHE A 36 6.77 -4.49 3.60
N SER A 37 7.05 -4.91 4.83
CA SER A 37 7.47 -6.30 5.13
C SER A 37 6.34 -7.32 5.05
N PHE A 38 5.08 -6.88 5.05
CA PHE A 38 3.89 -7.73 4.87
C PHE A 38 3.72 -8.21 3.42
N GLN A 39 4.41 -7.61 2.45
CA GLN A 39 4.25 -7.99 1.06
C GLN A 39 4.65 -9.46 0.78
N GLY A 40 3.82 -10.13 -0.02
CA GLY A 40 4.11 -11.46 -0.56
C GLY A 40 3.93 -12.64 0.41
N ILE A 41 3.50 -12.40 1.65
CA ILE A 41 3.16 -13.44 2.65
C ILE A 41 1.98 -13.00 3.50
N SER A 42 1.48 -13.87 4.39
CA SER A 42 0.47 -13.46 5.38
C SER A 42 1.07 -12.56 6.45
N ASP A 43 0.31 -11.58 6.93
CA ASP A 43 0.69 -10.64 7.99
C ASP A 43 1.15 -11.36 9.27
N ARG A 44 0.49 -12.46 9.65
CA ARG A 44 0.89 -13.27 10.82
C ARG A 44 2.33 -13.77 10.70
N VAL A 45 2.66 -14.42 9.58
CA VAL A 45 4.03 -14.95 9.34
C VAL A 45 5.06 -13.83 9.32
N ALA A 46 4.72 -12.66 8.77
CA ALA A 46 5.60 -11.51 8.79
C ALA A 46 5.84 -10.99 10.22
N ARG A 47 4.79 -10.85 11.03
CA ARG A 47 4.86 -10.42 12.43
C ARG A 47 5.67 -11.40 13.28
N ASP A 48 5.42 -12.70 13.14
CA ASP A 48 6.16 -13.74 13.85
C ASP A 48 7.66 -13.67 13.54
N TYR A 49 8.01 -13.43 12.27
CA TYR A 49 9.39 -13.24 11.85
C TYR A 49 10.02 -11.99 12.47
N MET A 50 9.35 -10.84 12.41
CA MET A 50 9.84 -9.58 12.98
C MET A 50 9.98 -9.64 14.49
N HIS A 51 9.04 -10.30 15.19
CA HIS A 51 9.13 -10.52 16.63
C HIS A 51 10.37 -11.35 17.00
N LYS A 52 10.71 -12.36 16.18
CA LYS A 52 11.85 -13.25 16.42
C LYS A 52 13.20 -12.65 16.02
N HIS A 53 13.24 -11.86 14.95
CA HIS A 53 14.50 -11.43 14.31
C HIS A 53 14.73 -9.91 14.32
N GLY A 54 13.75 -9.14 14.79
CA GLY A 54 13.75 -7.68 14.75
C GLY A 54 13.30 -7.10 13.41
N THR A 55 13.31 -5.78 13.33
CA THR A 55 13.02 -4.98 12.14
C THR A 55 14.22 -4.09 11.81
N ALA A 56 14.28 -3.60 10.56
CA ALA A 56 15.19 -2.52 10.25
C ALA A 56 14.59 -1.22 10.80
N SER A 57 15.43 -0.39 11.42
CA SER A 57 15.04 0.91 11.94
C SER A 57 15.89 2.03 11.35
N TRP A 58 15.33 3.23 11.32
CA TRP A 58 16.03 4.45 10.95
C TRP A 58 17.31 4.61 11.77
N SER A 59 17.21 4.46 13.09
CA SER A 59 18.34 4.67 14.00
C SER A 59 19.53 3.74 13.69
N THR A 60 19.24 2.47 13.40
CA THR A 60 20.26 1.48 13.06
C THR A 60 20.92 1.78 11.72
N ILE A 61 20.14 2.12 10.69
CA ILE A 61 20.68 2.45 9.37
C ILE A 61 21.46 3.77 9.42
N ALA A 62 20.92 4.81 10.04
CA ALA A 62 21.60 6.10 10.22
C ALA A 62 22.91 5.96 11.00
N ALA A 63 22.96 5.12 12.03
CA ALA A 63 24.20 4.83 12.76
C ALA A 63 25.24 4.14 11.87
N SER A 64 24.81 3.26 10.96
CA SER A 64 25.72 2.59 10.04
C SER A 64 26.34 3.53 9.01
N GLU A 65 25.60 4.57 8.58
CA GLU A 65 26.10 5.60 7.67
C GLU A 65 27.18 6.48 8.32
N LYS A 66 27.09 6.73 9.64
CA LYS A 66 28.12 7.48 10.38
C LYS A 66 29.49 6.78 10.37
N ASN A 67 29.52 5.48 10.13
CA ASN A 67 30.76 4.71 9.99
C ASN A 67 31.40 4.85 8.59
N ALA A 68 30.89 5.77 7.75
CA ALA A 68 31.38 6.05 6.41
C ALA A 68 31.54 4.76 5.57
N PRO A 69 30.43 4.09 5.20
CA PRO A 69 30.50 2.83 4.48
C PRO A 69 31.31 2.99 3.19
N SER A 70 32.24 2.05 2.97
CA SER A 70 33.12 2.08 1.79
C SER A 70 32.39 1.79 0.48
N CYS A 71 31.21 1.15 0.55
CA CYS A 71 30.44 0.73 -0.62
C CYS A 71 29.88 1.95 -1.37
N PRO A 72 30.24 2.16 -2.65
CA PRO A 72 29.77 3.32 -3.41
C PRO A 72 28.26 3.34 -3.62
N LYS A 73 27.60 2.16 -3.59
CA LYS A 73 26.14 2.03 -3.69
C LYS A 73 25.39 2.68 -2.52
N LEU A 74 26.00 2.84 -1.35
CA LEU A 74 25.35 3.46 -0.18
C LEU A 74 25.53 4.99 -0.13
N ARG A 75 26.31 5.56 -1.06
CA ARG A 75 26.63 6.99 -1.06
C ARG A 75 25.39 7.87 -1.19
N SER A 76 24.50 7.56 -2.14
CA SER A 76 23.24 8.28 -2.31
C SER A 76 22.16 7.40 -2.91
N TYR A 77 20.93 7.88 -2.86
CA TYR A 77 19.75 7.25 -3.42
C TYR A 77 19.96 6.79 -4.86
N TRP A 78 20.47 7.68 -5.72
CA TRP A 78 20.72 7.34 -7.13
C TRP A 78 21.89 6.37 -7.33
N HIS A 79 22.90 6.38 -6.44
CA HIS A 79 23.98 5.39 -6.51
C HIS A 79 23.50 3.99 -6.09
N PHE A 80 22.46 3.91 -5.26
CA PHE A 80 21.91 2.64 -4.78
C PHE A 80 21.30 1.78 -5.88
N GLU A 81 20.91 2.40 -6.99
CA GLU A 81 20.36 1.70 -8.14
C GLU A 81 21.31 0.58 -8.60
N GLY A 82 20.73 -0.61 -8.80
CA GLY A 82 21.50 -1.78 -9.19
C GLY A 82 22.40 -2.36 -8.09
N CYS A 83 22.15 -2.10 -6.81
CA CYS A 83 22.85 -2.75 -5.69
C CYS A 83 22.87 -4.29 -5.83
N ARG A 84 21.74 -4.89 -6.21
CA ARG A 84 21.59 -6.33 -6.53
C ARG A 84 22.03 -7.25 -5.40
N TYR A 85 21.86 -6.84 -4.14
CA TYR A 85 22.18 -7.72 -3.01
C TYR A 85 21.27 -8.95 -3.00
N ASP A 86 21.87 -10.13 -3.11
CA ASP A 86 21.23 -11.40 -2.88
C ASP A 86 21.67 -11.98 -1.53
N LYS A 87 20.69 -12.25 -0.66
CA LYS A 87 20.96 -12.75 0.69
C LYS A 87 21.39 -14.21 0.71
N THR A 88 20.93 -15.02 -0.25
CA THR A 88 21.17 -16.47 -0.25
C THR A 88 22.57 -16.78 -0.76
N SER A 89 22.96 -16.19 -1.89
CA SER A 89 24.31 -16.34 -2.43
C SER A 89 25.33 -15.42 -1.77
N PHE A 90 24.87 -14.45 -0.96
CA PHE A 90 25.72 -13.41 -0.36
C PHE A 90 26.56 -12.70 -1.42
N THR A 91 25.89 -12.18 -2.46
CA THR A 91 26.52 -11.47 -3.58
C THR A 91 25.83 -10.13 -3.83
N CYS A 92 26.51 -9.20 -4.50
CA CYS A 92 25.96 -7.92 -4.92
C CYS A 92 26.74 -7.36 -6.12
N ALA A 93 26.38 -6.15 -6.58
CA ALA A 93 27.10 -5.47 -7.66
C ALA A 93 28.48 -4.91 -7.26
N GLU A 94 28.78 -4.87 -5.95
CA GLU A 94 30.04 -4.35 -5.39
C GLU A 94 30.67 -5.38 -4.42
N PRO A 95 31.14 -6.54 -4.93
CA PRO A 95 31.55 -7.67 -4.11
C PRO A 95 32.69 -7.34 -3.15
N ASP A 96 33.64 -6.49 -3.56
CA ASP A 96 34.80 -6.11 -2.74
C ASP A 96 34.42 -5.35 -1.46
N HIS A 97 33.18 -4.86 -1.36
CA HIS A 97 32.68 -4.12 -0.20
C HIS A 97 31.70 -4.91 0.66
N ILE A 98 31.29 -6.12 0.24
CA ILE A 98 30.14 -6.81 0.86
C ILE A 98 30.38 -7.18 2.33
N ASP A 99 31.60 -7.56 2.68
CA ASP A 99 31.95 -8.00 4.04
C ASP A 99 31.85 -6.88 5.08
N ALA A 100 32.09 -5.63 4.67
CA ALA A 100 31.96 -4.44 5.51
C ALA A 100 30.62 -3.71 5.30
N CYS A 101 29.82 -4.11 4.31
CA CYS A 101 28.59 -3.44 3.96
C CYS A 101 27.56 -3.48 5.11
N ALA A 102 26.86 -2.37 5.31
CA ALA A 102 25.81 -2.26 6.32
C ALA A 102 24.48 -2.90 5.86
N LEU A 103 24.26 -2.99 4.54
CA LEU A 103 23.01 -3.50 3.96
C LEU A 103 22.66 -4.94 4.37
N PRO A 104 23.60 -5.91 4.40
CA PRO A 104 23.31 -7.27 4.84
C PRO A 104 22.98 -7.42 6.33
N ARG A 105 23.24 -6.40 7.16
CA ARG A 105 23.22 -6.53 8.63
C ARG A 105 21.82 -6.71 9.23
N PRO A 106 20.77 -5.98 8.78
CA PRO A 106 19.42 -6.25 9.27
C PRO A 106 19.01 -7.69 8.93
N HIS A 107 18.60 -8.46 9.93
CA HIS A 107 18.15 -9.84 9.75
C HIS A 107 16.70 -9.91 9.24
N LEU A 108 16.39 -9.20 8.14
CA LEU A 108 15.08 -9.25 7.52
C LEU A 108 14.88 -10.55 6.76
N ARG A 109 13.62 -10.91 6.48
CA ARG A 109 13.24 -12.21 5.90
C ARG A 109 13.99 -12.57 4.62
N ASN A 110 14.31 -11.58 3.78
CA ASN A 110 15.05 -11.77 2.54
C ASN A 110 15.82 -10.51 2.16
N GLY A 111 16.79 -10.65 1.24
CA GLY A 111 17.63 -9.53 0.80
C GLY A 111 16.89 -8.43 0.04
N ARG A 112 15.70 -8.74 -0.50
CA ARG A 112 14.82 -7.71 -1.09
C ARG A 112 14.35 -6.72 -0.03
N LEU A 113 13.94 -7.19 1.16
CA LEU A 113 13.53 -6.31 2.26
C LEU A 113 14.71 -5.47 2.80
N ASN A 114 15.93 -6.02 2.83
CA ASN A 114 17.13 -5.24 3.15
C ASN A 114 17.31 -4.08 2.16
N GLN A 115 17.20 -4.37 0.86
CA GLN A 115 17.29 -3.35 -0.17
C GLN A 115 16.13 -2.35 -0.10
N THR A 116 14.91 -2.78 0.20
CA THR A 116 13.76 -1.89 0.41
C THR A 116 14.00 -0.91 1.56
N ALA A 117 14.48 -1.38 2.71
CA ALA A 117 14.75 -0.52 3.86
C ALA A 117 15.84 0.52 3.56
N TYR A 118 16.96 0.10 2.96
CA TYR A 118 18.04 1.03 2.58
C TYR A 118 17.63 1.99 1.46
N SER A 119 16.88 1.52 0.46
CA SER A 119 16.38 2.38 -0.61
C SER A 119 15.43 3.46 -0.09
N LEU A 120 14.51 3.10 0.82
CA LEU A 120 13.64 4.08 1.48
C LEU A 120 14.45 5.04 2.35
N PHE A 121 15.45 4.54 3.07
CA PHE A 121 16.28 5.38 3.95
C PHE A 121 17.01 6.45 3.13
N LEU A 122 17.65 6.03 2.04
CA LEU A 122 18.37 6.93 1.13
C LEU A 122 17.40 7.89 0.42
N PHE A 123 16.20 7.43 0.04
CA PHE A 123 15.15 8.29 -0.51
C PHE A 123 14.83 9.43 0.47
N VAL A 124 14.54 9.07 1.73
CA VAL A 124 14.15 10.06 2.74
C VAL A 124 15.31 11.00 3.07
N ARG A 125 16.53 10.47 3.19
CA ARG A 125 17.73 11.27 3.45
C ARG A 125 18.02 12.26 2.32
N ASP A 126 18.00 11.80 1.07
CA ASP A 126 18.51 12.57 -0.06
C ASP A 126 17.43 13.36 -0.82
N LEU A 127 16.23 12.80 -0.97
CA LEU A 127 15.13 13.40 -1.74
C LEU A 127 14.10 14.11 -0.85
N ALA A 128 13.90 13.64 0.38
CA ALA A 128 13.06 14.31 1.38
C ALA A 128 13.88 15.16 2.37
N ASN A 129 15.21 15.25 2.21
CA ASN A 129 16.10 16.02 3.10
C ASN A 129 15.92 15.69 4.59
N ASN A 130 15.70 14.42 4.91
CA ASN A 130 15.36 13.89 6.25
C ASN A 130 14.01 14.37 6.83
N ASP A 131 13.20 15.09 6.07
CA ASP A 131 11.87 15.58 6.46
C ASP A 131 10.79 14.94 5.58
N LEU A 132 10.35 13.74 5.97
CA LEU A 132 9.33 13.02 5.23
C LEU A 132 7.96 13.72 5.32
N VAL A 133 7.66 14.39 6.43
CA VAL A 133 6.37 15.08 6.62
C VAL A 133 6.29 16.31 5.73
N GLY A 134 7.29 17.18 5.80
CA GLY A 134 7.38 18.36 4.94
C GLY A 134 7.51 18.01 3.46
N TRP A 135 8.15 16.88 3.13
CA TRP A 135 8.14 16.35 1.76
C TRP A 135 6.73 15.96 1.29
N ILE A 136 5.95 15.23 2.10
CA ILE A 136 4.55 14.90 1.76
C ILE A 136 3.72 16.17 1.58
N ASP A 137 3.81 17.12 2.51
CA ASP A 137 3.10 18.41 2.44
C ASP A 137 3.44 19.12 1.12
N SER A 138 4.73 19.22 0.79
CA SER A 138 5.21 19.86 -0.44
C SER A 138 4.71 19.17 -1.71
N GLN A 139 4.67 17.82 -1.75
CA GLN A 139 4.12 17.09 -2.90
C GLN A 139 2.63 17.36 -3.09
N LEU A 140 1.86 17.35 -2.00
CA LEU A 140 0.41 17.54 -2.06
C LEU A 140 0.02 18.97 -2.42
N ASP A 141 0.74 19.97 -1.90
CA ASP A 141 0.56 21.39 -2.22
C ASP A 141 1.01 21.73 -3.63
N GLY A 142 2.09 21.09 -4.11
CA GLY A 142 2.63 21.30 -5.45
C GLY A 142 1.80 20.69 -6.58
N ALA A 143 0.93 19.72 -6.27
CA ALA A 143 0.08 19.06 -7.25
C ALA A 143 -0.96 20.01 -7.86
N LYS A 144 -1.16 19.93 -9.18
CA LYS A 144 -2.07 20.78 -9.94
C LYS A 144 -3.00 19.94 -10.82
N GLY A 145 -4.25 20.38 -10.96
CA GLY A 145 -5.24 19.79 -11.85
C GLY A 145 -6.32 20.81 -12.21
N SER A 146 -6.86 20.73 -13.43
CA SER A 146 -7.90 21.65 -13.93
C SER A 146 -9.30 21.35 -13.37
N THR A 147 -9.55 20.10 -13.02
CA THR A 147 -10.77 19.61 -12.38
C THR A 147 -10.45 18.93 -11.05
N LYS A 148 -11.47 18.72 -10.21
CA LYS A 148 -11.28 17.99 -8.94
C LYS A 148 -10.72 16.58 -9.14
N VAL A 149 -11.20 15.85 -10.16
CA VAL A 149 -10.75 14.48 -10.46
C VAL A 149 -9.28 14.48 -10.90
N GLU A 150 -8.89 15.42 -11.74
CA GLU A 150 -7.49 15.57 -12.16
C GLU A 150 -6.59 15.98 -10.99
N LEU A 151 -7.07 16.84 -10.09
CA LEU A 151 -6.31 17.25 -8.91
C LEU A 151 -6.11 16.09 -7.93
N GLU A 152 -7.15 15.28 -7.68
CA GLU A 152 -7.04 14.06 -6.87
C GLU A 152 -6.02 13.08 -7.47
N ALA A 153 -6.07 12.84 -8.78
CA ALA A 153 -5.10 11.99 -9.47
C ALA A 153 -3.68 12.56 -9.42
N ALA A 154 -3.52 13.87 -9.62
CA ALA A 154 -2.24 14.56 -9.56
C ALA A 154 -1.60 14.48 -8.17
N ARG A 155 -2.38 14.62 -7.10
CA ARG A 155 -1.89 14.48 -5.71
C ARG A 155 -1.45 13.05 -5.39
N GLN A 156 -2.20 12.05 -5.85
CA GLN A 156 -1.80 10.64 -5.70
C GLN A 156 -0.49 10.37 -6.44
N GLU A 157 -0.36 10.85 -7.66
CA GLU A 157 0.83 10.67 -8.48
C GLU A 157 2.05 11.44 -7.93
N ALA A 158 1.85 12.64 -7.36
CA ALA A 158 2.91 13.41 -6.72
C ALA A 158 3.57 12.65 -5.55
N LEU A 159 2.80 11.82 -4.84
CA LEU A 159 3.35 10.95 -3.79
C LEU A 159 3.93 9.65 -4.35
N ILE A 160 3.16 8.96 -5.20
CA ILE A 160 3.51 7.59 -5.63
C ILE A 160 4.63 7.62 -6.65
N GLY A 161 4.60 8.54 -7.62
CA GLY A 161 5.59 8.65 -8.69
C GLY A 161 7.03 8.62 -8.19
N PRO A 162 7.43 9.51 -7.26
CA PRO A 162 8.74 9.47 -6.65
C PRO A 162 9.00 8.15 -5.90
N LEU A 163 8.05 7.70 -5.08
CA LEU A 163 8.20 6.51 -4.24
C LEU A 163 8.23 5.19 -5.02
N ARG A 164 7.77 5.13 -6.28
CA ARG A 164 7.93 3.95 -7.15
C ARG A 164 9.39 3.55 -7.36
N ASN A 165 10.30 4.51 -7.21
CA ASN A 165 11.72 4.28 -7.36
C ASN A 165 12.34 3.66 -6.09
N VAL A 166 11.60 3.60 -4.97
CA VAL A 166 12.02 2.86 -3.78
C VAL A 166 12.01 1.37 -4.10
N TYR A 167 13.18 0.73 -3.94
CA TYR A 167 13.39 -0.64 -4.37
C TYR A 167 12.37 -1.59 -3.77
N GLY A 168 11.67 -2.30 -4.65
CA GLY A 168 10.87 -3.45 -4.28
C GLY A 168 9.51 -3.12 -3.63
N VAL A 169 9.03 -1.88 -3.74
CA VAL A 169 7.68 -1.49 -3.31
C VAL A 169 6.79 -1.30 -4.54
N SER A 170 5.61 -1.91 -4.56
CA SER A 170 4.65 -1.74 -5.67
C SER A 170 3.65 -0.62 -5.40
N ASP A 171 3.06 -0.06 -6.46
CA ASP A 171 1.98 0.94 -6.37
C ASP A 171 0.85 0.53 -5.43
N LYS A 172 0.46 -0.76 -5.46
CA LYS A 172 -0.56 -1.31 -4.56
C LYS A 172 -0.17 -1.08 -3.10
N ILE A 173 1.06 -1.44 -2.74
CA ILE A 173 1.56 -1.34 -1.37
C ILE A 173 1.73 0.13 -0.98
N LEU A 174 2.23 0.98 -1.87
CA LEU A 174 2.31 2.43 -1.65
C LEU A 174 0.93 3.03 -1.41
N MET A 175 -0.05 2.76 -2.29
CA MET A 175 -1.44 3.21 -2.17
C MET A 175 -2.04 2.82 -0.83
N MET A 176 -1.96 1.54 -0.45
CA MET A 176 -2.55 1.06 0.81
C MET A 176 -1.88 1.66 2.03
N THR A 177 -0.55 1.71 2.04
CA THR A 177 0.23 2.18 3.18
C THR A 177 0.06 3.68 3.37
N LEU A 178 0.25 4.47 2.31
CA LEU A 178 0.10 5.92 2.38
C LEU A 178 -1.34 6.33 2.68
N SER A 179 -2.35 5.66 2.11
CA SER A 179 -3.75 5.92 2.46
C SER A 179 -3.99 5.78 3.96
N THR A 180 -3.44 4.73 4.58
CA THR A 180 -3.57 4.48 6.03
C THR A 180 -2.89 5.56 6.85
N LEU A 181 -1.65 5.93 6.49
CA LEU A 181 -0.91 7.03 7.12
C LEU A 181 -1.70 8.34 7.02
N LEU A 182 -2.04 8.77 5.81
CA LEU A 182 -2.66 10.06 5.54
C LEU A 182 -4.04 10.21 6.20
N ILE A 183 -4.82 9.13 6.27
CA ILE A 183 -6.10 9.12 6.99
C ILE A 183 -5.87 9.14 8.50
N GLY A 184 -4.95 8.32 9.02
CA GLY A 184 -4.77 8.14 10.46
C GLY A 184 -4.19 9.35 11.18
N VAL A 185 -3.33 10.12 10.51
CA VAL A 185 -2.72 11.34 11.06
C VAL A 185 -3.31 12.63 10.45
N ARG A 186 -4.57 12.57 10.04
CA ARG A 186 -5.30 13.67 9.36
C ARG A 186 -5.50 14.93 10.17
N GLU A 187 -5.22 14.91 11.47
CA GLU A 187 -5.48 16.03 12.36
C GLU A 187 -4.76 17.29 11.86
N HIS A 188 -5.53 18.37 11.67
CA HIS A 188 -5.07 19.63 11.06
C HIS A 188 -4.50 19.53 9.63
N ARG A 189 -4.68 18.41 8.92
CA ARG A 189 -4.17 18.16 7.55
C ARG A 189 -5.27 17.75 6.58
N PRO A 190 -6.12 18.70 6.13
CA PRO A 190 -7.24 18.38 5.24
C PRO A 190 -6.82 17.76 3.91
N LEU A 191 -5.65 18.16 3.36
CA LEU A 191 -5.13 17.60 2.11
C LEU A 191 -4.71 16.13 2.24
N TRP A 192 -4.19 15.75 3.41
CA TRP A 192 -3.83 14.37 3.70
C TRP A 192 -5.10 13.51 3.75
N LEU A 193 -6.14 13.98 4.46
CA LEU A 193 -7.42 13.29 4.49
C LEU A 193 -8.03 13.14 3.10
N GLU A 194 -8.13 14.23 2.35
CA GLU A 194 -8.70 14.23 1.00
C GLU A 194 -7.95 13.23 0.09
N THR A 195 -6.62 13.29 0.08
CA THR A 195 -5.80 12.40 -0.74
C THR A 195 -5.91 10.94 -0.28
N GLY A 196 -5.73 10.68 1.02
CA GLY A 196 -5.77 9.35 1.59
C GLY A 196 -7.10 8.63 1.38
N THR A 197 -8.22 9.36 1.43
CA THR A 197 -9.57 8.80 1.20
C THR A 197 -9.84 8.45 -0.27
N ALA A 198 -9.11 9.07 -1.20
CA ALA A 198 -9.20 8.83 -2.63
C ALA A 198 -8.21 7.76 -3.14
N MET A 199 -7.15 7.48 -2.39
CA MET A 199 -6.18 6.42 -2.69
C MET A 199 -6.82 5.05 -2.53
N ILE A 200 -6.90 4.28 -3.62
CA ILE A 200 -7.47 2.94 -3.64
C ILE A 200 -6.50 1.94 -4.24
N ALA A 201 -6.55 0.71 -3.74
CA ALA A 201 -5.78 -0.40 -4.26
C ALA A 201 -6.72 -1.50 -4.75
N VAL A 202 -6.65 -1.82 -6.04
CA VAL A 202 -7.32 -2.97 -6.63
C VAL A 202 -6.33 -4.13 -6.64
N ASP A 203 -6.63 -5.15 -5.82
CA ASP A 203 -5.93 -6.42 -5.85
C ASP A 203 -6.81 -7.52 -6.45
N THR A 204 -6.28 -8.74 -6.48
CA THR A 204 -6.99 -9.88 -7.07
C THR A 204 -8.32 -10.14 -6.38
N LEU A 205 -8.46 -9.91 -5.07
CA LEU A 205 -9.74 -10.10 -4.37
C LEU A 205 -10.77 -9.06 -4.81
N VAL A 206 -10.37 -7.78 -4.86
CA VAL A 206 -11.24 -6.68 -5.30
C VAL A 206 -11.64 -6.86 -6.77
N HIS A 207 -10.69 -7.19 -7.64
CA HIS A 207 -10.96 -7.44 -9.06
C HIS A 207 -11.88 -8.65 -9.25
N ASN A 208 -11.57 -9.78 -8.62
CA ASN A 208 -12.37 -11.01 -8.72
C ASN A 208 -13.79 -10.80 -8.22
N PHE A 209 -13.99 -9.96 -7.19
CA PHE A 209 -15.32 -9.56 -6.75
C PHE A 209 -16.10 -8.89 -7.88
N LEU A 210 -15.55 -7.82 -8.48
CA LEU A 210 -16.22 -7.06 -9.54
C LEU A 210 -16.51 -7.92 -10.78
N HIS A 211 -15.58 -8.81 -11.14
CA HIS A 211 -15.76 -9.78 -12.22
C HIS A 211 -16.90 -10.75 -11.89
N ARG A 212 -16.80 -11.46 -10.75
CA ARG A 212 -17.73 -12.53 -10.40
C ARG A 212 -19.15 -12.04 -10.16
N THR A 213 -19.31 -10.81 -9.67
CA THR A 213 -20.64 -10.22 -9.47
C THR A 213 -21.30 -9.75 -10.75
N GLY A 214 -20.60 -9.73 -11.90
CA GLY A 214 -21.12 -9.20 -13.17
C GLY A 214 -20.88 -7.70 -13.37
N ILE A 215 -20.37 -7.00 -12.36
CA ILE A 215 -20.26 -5.53 -12.39
C ILE A 215 -19.34 -5.05 -13.51
N LEU A 216 -18.23 -5.77 -13.79
CA LEU A 216 -17.37 -5.41 -14.92
C LEU A 216 -18.08 -5.53 -16.26
N GLN A 217 -18.91 -6.56 -16.43
CA GLN A 217 -19.68 -6.78 -17.65
C GLN A 217 -20.79 -5.74 -17.79
N ASP A 218 -21.54 -5.45 -16.72
CA ASP A 218 -22.60 -4.42 -16.71
C ASP A 218 -22.08 -3.02 -16.99
N CYS A 219 -20.81 -2.76 -16.71
CA CYS A 219 -20.14 -1.49 -16.98
C CYS A 219 -19.38 -1.48 -18.33
N ASP A 220 -19.58 -2.48 -19.20
CA ASP A 220 -18.87 -2.65 -20.48
C ASP A 220 -17.33 -2.56 -20.34
N SER A 221 -16.81 -3.03 -19.20
CA SER A 221 -15.42 -2.82 -18.77
C SER A 221 -14.74 -4.14 -18.41
N SER A 222 -15.09 -5.23 -19.09
CA SER A 222 -14.46 -6.54 -18.91
C SER A 222 -12.96 -6.50 -19.25
N HIS A 223 -12.12 -6.89 -18.30
CA HIS A 223 -10.66 -6.95 -18.48
C HIS A 223 -10.04 -8.01 -17.56
N ALA A 224 -8.83 -8.46 -17.88
CA ALA A 224 -8.04 -9.29 -16.98
C ALA A 224 -7.43 -8.45 -15.85
N TYR A 225 -7.27 -9.05 -14.67
CA TYR A 225 -6.55 -8.41 -13.55
C TYR A 225 -5.18 -7.89 -13.99
N GLY A 226 -4.87 -6.63 -13.67
CA GLY A 226 -3.60 -6.00 -13.98
C GLY A 226 -3.73 -4.49 -14.19
N ALA A 227 -2.90 -3.93 -15.08
CA ALA A 227 -2.86 -2.49 -15.34
C ALA A 227 -4.22 -1.92 -15.78
N ALA A 228 -5.03 -2.71 -16.51
CA ALA A 228 -6.37 -2.32 -16.94
C ALA A 228 -7.33 -2.01 -15.77
N CYS A 229 -7.08 -2.55 -14.57
CA CYS A 229 -7.88 -2.21 -13.37
C CYS A 229 -7.81 -0.72 -13.00
N TYR A 230 -6.76 -0.02 -13.42
CA TYR A 230 -6.52 1.40 -13.16
C TYR A 230 -6.69 2.28 -14.40
N GLY A 231 -6.96 1.69 -15.57
CA GLY A 231 -7.24 2.42 -16.80
C GLY A 231 -8.68 2.98 -16.84
N PRO A 232 -9.03 3.73 -17.90
CA PRO A 232 -10.39 4.20 -18.13
C PRO A 232 -11.41 3.05 -18.13
N GLY A 233 -12.52 3.21 -17.39
CA GLY A 233 -13.54 2.18 -17.18
C GLY A 233 -13.12 1.05 -16.21
N GLY A 234 -11.86 1.01 -15.79
CA GLY A 234 -11.33 -0.06 -14.94
C GLY A 234 -11.97 -0.13 -13.55
N CYS A 235 -11.61 -1.18 -12.78
CA CYS A 235 -12.09 -1.42 -11.42
C CYS A 235 -12.00 -0.18 -10.51
N ALA A 236 -10.90 0.57 -10.60
CA ALA A 236 -10.67 1.77 -9.79
C ALA A 236 -11.70 2.86 -10.07
N GLU A 237 -12.04 3.10 -11.35
CA GLU A 237 -13.02 4.10 -11.75
C GLU A 237 -14.44 3.68 -11.36
N ILE A 238 -14.78 2.40 -11.50
CA ILE A 238 -16.05 1.85 -11.02
C ILE A 238 -16.20 2.08 -9.52
N ILE A 239 -15.18 1.78 -8.71
CA ILE A 239 -15.19 2.02 -7.26
C ILE A 239 -15.38 3.50 -6.94
N ARG A 240 -14.68 4.40 -7.63
CA ARG A 240 -14.85 5.86 -7.44
C ARG A 240 -16.26 6.31 -7.83
N THR A 241 -16.82 5.76 -8.89
CA THR A 241 -18.19 6.03 -9.32
C THR A 241 -19.20 5.57 -8.28
N VAL A 242 -19.03 4.38 -7.71
CA VAL A 242 -19.86 3.90 -6.59
C VAL A 242 -19.72 4.83 -5.39
N ALA A 243 -18.50 5.21 -5.03
CA ALA A 243 -18.23 6.11 -3.91
C ALA A 243 -18.83 7.51 -4.10
N SER A 244 -19.02 7.98 -5.33
CA SER A 244 -19.66 9.28 -5.60
C SER A 244 -21.19 9.24 -5.44
N ARG A 245 -21.78 8.04 -5.45
CA ARG A 245 -23.23 7.80 -5.30
C ARG A 245 -23.65 7.44 -3.88
N ILE A 246 -22.70 7.24 -2.96
CA ILE A 246 -22.97 6.91 -1.56
C ILE A 246 -22.56 8.10 -0.69
N ASP A 247 -23.49 8.63 0.12
CA ASP A 247 -23.11 9.54 1.19
C ASP A 247 -22.65 8.73 2.41
N THR A 248 -21.34 8.60 2.57
CA THR A 248 -20.77 7.78 3.65
C THR A 248 -20.98 8.36 5.05
N ARG A 249 -21.43 9.62 5.17
CA ARG A 249 -21.82 10.23 6.46
C ARG A 249 -23.07 9.59 7.05
N ALA A 250 -23.94 9.03 6.20
CA ALA A 250 -25.12 8.28 6.66
C ALA A 250 -24.74 6.99 7.41
N LEU A 251 -23.52 6.46 7.18
CA LEU A 251 -23.00 5.28 7.87
C LEU A 251 -22.23 5.67 9.13
N ASN A 252 -21.45 6.74 9.06
CA ASN A 252 -20.76 7.34 10.20
C ASN A 252 -20.61 8.86 9.94
N PRO A 253 -21.18 9.75 10.77
CA PRO A 253 -21.14 11.19 10.56
C PRO A 253 -19.73 11.81 10.43
N VAL A 254 -18.69 11.13 10.93
CA VAL A 254 -17.29 11.57 10.85
C VAL A 254 -16.67 11.28 9.48
N PHE A 255 -17.26 10.38 8.69
CA PHE A 255 -16.73 10.06 7.37
C PHE A 255 -16.84 11.27 6.43
N PRO A 256 -15.91 11.42 5.46
CA PRO A 256 -16.15 12.35 4.36
C PRO A 256 -17.41 11.93 3.61
N GLN A 257 -18.05 12.86 2.89
CA GLN A 257 -19.24 12.54 2.09
C GLN A 257 -18.95 11.47 1.03
N ARG A 258 -17.78 11.55 0.37
CA ARG A 258 -17.29 10.57 -0.61
C ARG A 258 -16.04 9.90 -0.06
N PHE A 259 -16.03 8.58 -0.02
CA PHE A 259 -14.94 7.82 0.60
C PHE A 259 -14.58 6.57 -0.21
N ALA A 260 -13.84 6.75 -1.32
CA ALA A 260 -13.49 5.67 -2.23
C ALA A 260 -12.69 4.54 -1.55
N ARG A 261 -11.73 4.90 -0.69
CA ARG A 261 -10.96 3.94 0.12
C ARG A 261 -11.85 3.09 1.02
N TYR A 262 -12.89 3.66 1.62
CA TYR A 262 -13.84 2.90 2.44
C TYR A 262 -14.63 1.88 1.60
N VAL A 263 -15.11 2.27 0.41
CA VAL A 263 -15.80 1.36 -0.51
C VAL A 263 -14.87 0.21 -0.93
N GLN A 264 -13.65 0.53 -1.35
CA GLN A 264 -12.66 -0.49 -1.72
C GLN A 264 -12.34 -1.42 -0.53
N ASN A 265 -12.11 -0.88 0.67
CA ASN A 265 -11.87 -1.67 1.88
C ASN A 265 -13.07 -2.56 2.25
N SER A 266 -14.30 -2.08 2.04
CA SER A 266 -15.52 -2.86 2.29
C SER A 266 -15.61 -4.07 1.35
N ILE A 267 -15.29 -3.88 0.07
CA ILE A 267 -15.18 -4.99 -0.90
C ILE A 267 -14.08 -5.96 -0.46
N TRP A 268 -12.91 -5.44 -0.10
CA TRP A 268 -11.80 -6.27 0.35
C TRP A 268 -12.17 -7.09 1.59
N ARG A 269 -12.83 -6.51 2.60
CA ARG A 269 -13.30 -7.23 3.80
C ARG A 269 -14.32 -8.31 3.50
N LEU A 270 -15.20 -8.09 2.53
CA LEU A 270 -16.15 -9.12 2.12
C LEU A 270 -15.44 -10.36 1.54
N CYS A 271 -14.26 -10.15 0.93
CA CYS A 271 -13.55 -11.17 0.17
C CYS A 271 -12.34 -11.76 0.90
N SER A 272 -11.68 -11.00 1.78
CA SER A 272 -10.42 -11.41 2.40
C SER A 272 -10.64 -12.48 3.46
N LEU A 273 -9.60 -13.30 3.66
CA LEU A 273 -9.61 -14.33 4.70
C LEU A 273 -9.70 -13.72 6.10
N ASP A 274 -9.01 -12.59 6.31
CA ASP A 274 -9.00 -11.85 7.58
C ASP A 274 -10.26 -10.99 7.77
N GLY A 275 -11.15 -10.96 6.78
CA GLY A 275 -12.46 -10.32 6.84
C GLY A 275 -13.59 -11.34 6.99
N LEU A 276 -14.66 -11.15 6.23
CA LEU A 276 -15.83 -12.02 6.22
C LEU A 276 -15.61 -13.30 5.41
N ASN A 277 -14.63 -13.30 4.50
CA ASN A 277 -14.28 -14.46 3.67
C ASN A 277 -15.47 -15.03 2.87
N PHE A 278 -16.46 -14.20 2.50
CA PHE A 278 -17.66 -14.64 1.77
C PHE A 278 -17.40 -14.82 0.28
N CYS A 279 -16.76 -13.84 -0.37
CA CYS A 279 -16.47 -13.89 -1.81
C CYS A 279 -14.97 -14.07 -2.09
N ASN A 280 -14.30 -14.93 -1.31
CA ASN A 280 -12.86 -15.11 -1.43
C ASN A 280 -12.48 -15.89 -2.70
N GLY A 281 -11.98 -15.18 -3.71
CA GLY A 281 -11.58 -15.79 -4.98
C GLY A 281 -10.49 -16.87 -4.89
N ASN A 282 -9.74 -16.93 -3.78
CA ASN A 282 -8.75 -17.99 -3.55
C ASN A 282 -9.38 -19.29 -3.00
N ARG A 283 -10.63 -19.24 -2.54
CA ARG A 283 -11.34 -20.37 -1.90
C ARG A 283 -12.63 -20.78 -2.61
N ILE A 284 -13.12 -19.96 -3.55
CA ILE A 284 -14.31 -20.28 -4.33
C ILE A 284 -14.04 -21.48 -5.25
N ASP A 285 -15.00 -22.41 -5.25
CA ASP A 285 -15.10 -23.50 -6.23
C ASP A 285 -16.23 -23.17 -7.22
N ASP A 286 -15.87 -22.67 -8.41
CA ASP A 286 -16.84 -22.29 -9.45
C ASP A 286 -17.57 -23.48 -10.10
N ARG A 287 -17.26 -24.73 -9.69
CA ARG A 287 -18.06 -25.91 -10.07
C ARG A 287 -19.35 -26.02 -9.25
N GLN A 288 -19.46 -25.28 -8.16
CA GLN A 288 -20.60 -25.32 -7.25
C GLN A 288 -21.33 -23.97 -7.25
N ALA A 289 -22.66 -24.01 -7.12
CA ALA A 289 -23.43 -22.80 -6.93
C ALA A 289 -23.06 -22.14 -5.59
N CYS A 290 -22.95 -20.81 -5.58
CA CYS A 290 -22.75 -20.05 -4.35
C CYS A 290 -23.90 -20.35 -3.36
N GLN A 291 -23.57 -20.76 -2.13
CA GLN A 291 -24.56 -21.07 -1.09
C GLN A 291 -24.74 -19.96 -0.05
N ILE A 292 -24.07 -18.82 -0.22
CA ILE A 292 -24.12 -17.70 0.74
C ILE A 292 -25.40 -16.88 0.51
N GLY A 293 -26.55 -17.44 0.89
CA GLY A 293 -27.87 -16.84 0.66
C GLY A 293 -28.09 -15.50 1.35
N TYR A 294 -27.33 -15.20 2.41
CA TYR A 294 -27.38 -13.92 3.13
C TYR A 294 -26.43 -12.86 2.54
N CYS A 295 -25.72 -13.15 1.45
CA CYS A 295 -24.97 -12.11 0.73
C CYS A 295 -25.94 -11.10 0.14
N HIS A 296 -25.74 -9.79 0.41
CA HIS A 296 -26.62 -8.74 -0.11
C HIS A 296 -26.67 -8.65 -1.64
N LEU A 297 -25.67 -9.22 -2.32
CA LEU A 297 -25.65 -9.33 -3.79
C LEU A 297 -26.19 -10.66 -4.29
N TYR A 298 -26.60 -11.60 -3.43
CA TYR A 298 -26.93 -12.97 -3.83
C TYR A 298 -27.94 -13.03 -4.99
N GLN A 299 -29.00 -12.23 -4.95
CA GLN A 299 -30.03 -12.24 -5.99
C GLN A 299 -29.60 -11.57 -7.30
N ARG A 300 -28.60 -10.70 -7.27
CA ARG A 300 -28.14 -9.90 -8.43
C ARG A 300 -26.75 -10.29 -8.95
N CYS A 301 -26.06 -11.17 -8.24
CA CYS A 301 -24.72 -11.61 -8.59
C CYS A 301 -24.79 -12.61 -9.75
N ASP A 302 -24.11 -12.31 -10.86
CA ASP A 302 -24.07 -13.22 -12.01
C ASP A 302 -23.28 -14.51 -11.75
N ARG A 303 -22.46 -14.52 -10.69
CA ARG A 303 -21.61 -15.65 -10.29
C ARG A 303 -20.67 -16.08 -11.42
N ILE A 304 -20.15 -15.12 -12.18
CA ILE A 304 -19.26 -15.37 -13.32
C ILE A 304 -18.03 -16.15 -12.81
N PRO A 305 -17.70 -17.32 -13.38
CA PRO A 305 -16.54 -18.10 -12.96
C PRO A 305 -15.24 -17.30 -13.05
N LEU A 306 -14.37 -17.47 -12.06
CA LEU A 306 -13.03 -16.85 -12.01
C LEU A 306 -12.00 -17.62 -12.85
N LYS A 307 -12.24 -18.92 -13.06
CA LYS A 307 -11.40 -19.79 -13.89
C LYS A 307 -12.25 -20.36 -15.00
N SER A 308 -11.77 -20.28 -16.24
CA SER A 308 -12.38 -21.00 -17.35
C SER A 308 -12.42 -22.49 -17.01
N GLN A 309 -13.60 -23.11 -17.10
CA GLN A 309 -13.69 -24.56 -17.01
C GLN A 309 -12.86 -25.12 -18.17
N LYS A 310 -11.84 -25.92 -17.85
CA LYS A 310 -11.15 -26.69 -18.89
C LYS A 310 -12.21 -27.60 -19.50
N SER A 311 -12.52 -27.40 -20.78
CA SER A 311 -13.25 -28.38 -21.57
C SER A 311 -12.49 -29.70 -21.50
N THR A 312 -13.07 -30.66 -20.78
CA THR A 312 -12.68 -32.07 -20.81
C THR A 312 -13.00 -32.68 -22.16
#